data_AF-A0A1C2AXT7-F1
#
_entry.id   AF-A0A1C2AXT7-F1
#
_cell.length_a   1.000
_cell.length_b   1.000
_cell.length_c   1.000
_cell.angle_alpha   90.00
_cell.angle_beta   90.00
_cell.angle_gamma   90.00
#
_symmetry.space_group_name_H-M   'P 1'
#
loop_
_entity.id
_entity.type
_entity.pdbx_description
1 polymer ?
#
loop_
_entity_poly.entity_id
_entity_poly.type
_entity_poly.pdbx_seq_one_letter_code
_entity_poly.pdbx_strand_id
1 'polypeptide(L)' 'MINALVAGATGYIGIQLVKLLTKHKRVKIKYLCGDTSVGKKISSYDKYFNKYKLPNIVKFNKELLNSVD' A
#
# COMPACT_ATOMS: atom_id res chain seq x y z
N MET A 1 8.34 -6.13 -13.88
CA MET A 1 7.81 -6.08 -12.50
C MET A 1 6.98 -4.80 -12.43
N ILE A 2 5.73 -4.86 -11.99
CA ILE A 2 4.81 -3.71 -11.97
C ILE A 2 4.89 -3.04 -10.60
N ASN A 3 5.21 -1.75 -10.57
CA ASN A 3 5.21 -0.94 -9.36
C ASN A 3 3.81 -0.37 -9.15
N ALA A 4 3.13 -0.80 -8.10
CA ALA A 4 1.78 -0.37 -7.79
C ALA A 4 1.78 0.69 -6.68
N LEU A 5 0.91 1.69 -6.84
CA LEU A 5 0.45 2.57 -5.77
C LEU A 5 -0.99 2.18 -5.41
N VAL A 6 -1.30 2.10 -4.12
CA VAL A 6 -2.67 1.87 -3.65
C VAL A 6 -3.16 3.09 -2.87
N ALA A 7 -4.06 3.87 -3.46
CA ALA A 7 -4.75 4.96 -2.76
C ALA A 7 -5.94 4.43 -1.95
N GLY A 8 -6.18 5.02 -0.77
CA GLY A 8 -7.20 4.50 0.15
C GLY A 8 -6.83 3.14 0.76
N ALA A 9 -5.54 2.87 0.94
CA ALA A 9 -5.01 1.57 1.36
C ALA A 9 -5.52 1.07 2.72
N THR A 10 -5.97 1.98 3.60
CA THR A 10 -6.51 1.65 4.92
C THR A 10 -8.02 1.45 4.95
N GLY A 11 -8.72 1.70 3.83
CA GLY A 11 -10.13 1.34 3.70
C GLY A 11 -10.31 -0.17 3.63
N TYR A 12 -11.51 -0.66 3.91
CA TYR A 12 -11.81 -2.11 3.89
C TYR A 12 -11.41 -2.76 2.55
N ILE A 13 -11.81 -2.16 1.43
CA ILE A 13 -11.46 -2.64 0.08
C ILE A 13 -9.96 -2.50 -0.19
N GLY A 14 -9.36 -1.39 0.25
CA GLY A 14 -7.90 -1.16 0.13
C GLY A 14 -7.11 -2.26 0.82
N ILE A 15 -7.48 -2.67 2.03
CA ILE A 15 -6.84 -3.76 2.75
C ILE A 15 -6.96 -5.08 1.97
N GLN A 16 -8.14 -5.43 1.47
CA GLN A 16 -8.32 -6.67 0.71
C GLN A 16 -7.50 -6.67 -0.59
N LEU A 17 -7.48 -5.55 -1.31
CA LEU A 17 -6.65 -5.38 -2.50
C LEU A 17 -5.17 -5.55 -2.17
N VAL A 18 -4.67 -4.89 -1.11
CA VAL A 18 -3.26 -5.02 -0.70
C VAL A 18 -2.93 -6.47 -0.33
N LYS A 19 -3.83 -7.21 0.34
CA LYS A 19 -3.64 -8.65 0.61
C LYS A 19 -3.46 -9.47 -0.67
N LEU A 20 -4.28 -9.22 -1.69
CA LEU A 20 -4.15 -9.89 -2.99
C LEU A 20 -2.80 -9.54 -3.65
N LEU A 21 -2.46 -8.26 -3.69
CA LEU A 21 -1.23 -7.78 -4.34
C LEU A 21 0.04 -8.30 -3.64
N THR A 22 0.05 -8.43 -2.31
CA THR A 22 1.21 -8.99 -1.56
C THR A 22 1.53 -10.45 -1.90
N LYS A 23 0.59 -11.20 -2.48
CA LYS A 23 0.81 -12.58 -2.93
C LYS A 23 1.27 -12.66 -4.38
N HIS A 24 1.19 -11.57 -5.14
CA HIS A 24 1.41 -11.58 -6.57
C HIS A 24 2.89 -11.36 -6.92
N LYS A 25 3.54 -12.39 -7.48
CA LYS A 25 5.01 -12.41 -7.73
C LYS A 25 5.53 -11.29 -8.63
N ARG A 26 4.69 -10.70 -9.48
CA ARG A 26 5.10 -9.66 -10.45
C ARG A 26 4.74 -8.23 -10.03
N VAL A 27 4.16 -8.04 -8.84
CA VAL A 27 3.78 -6.71 -8.33
C VAL A 27 4.66 -6.33 -7.16
N LYS A 28 5.17 -5.10 -7.19
CA LYS A 28 5.82 -4.44 -6.06
C LYS A 28 4.96 -3.28 -5.61
N ILE A 29 4.45 -3.34 -4.39
CA ILE A 29 3.71 -2.23 -3.79
C ILE A 29 4.73 -1.17 -3.37
N LYS A 30 4.81 -0.10 -4.16
CA LYS A 30 5.78 0.97 -3.94
C LYS A 30 5.25 2.01 -2.95
N TYR A 31 3.96 2.30 -3.01
CA TYR A 31 3.31 3.26 -2.12
C TYR A 31 1.94 2.77 -1.65
N LEU A 32 1.66 3.03 -0.38
CA LEU A 32 0.34 2.90 0.23
C LEU A 32 -0.10 4.32 0.64
N CYS A 33 -1.25 4.77 0.18
CA CYS A 33 -1.71 6.13 0.43
C CYS A 33 -2.98 6.18 1.28
N GLY A 34 -3.03 7.17 2.18
CA GLY A 34 -4.20 7.50 2.99
C GLY A 34 -4.01 8.83 3.71
N ASP A 35 -5.09 9.57 3.95
CA ASP A 35 -5.02 10.92 4.49
C ASP A 35 -4.90 10.97 6.02
N THR A 36 -5.71 10.21 6.74
CA THR A 36 -5.74 10.19 8.21
C THR A 36 -4.75 9.18 8.82
N SER A 37 -4.06 8.42 7.96
CA SER A 37 -3.26 7.26 8.33
C SER A 37 -1.76 7.46 8.07
N VAL A 38 -1.35 8.67 7.67
CA VAL A 38 0.04 9.00 7.30
C VAL A 38 1.01 8.63 8.43
N GLY A 39 2.15 8.04 8.07
CA GLY A 39 3.21 7.61 8.98
C GLY A 39 2.96 6.26 9.67
N LYS A 40 1.72 5.75 9.67
CA LYS A 40 1.40 4.45 10.26
C LYS A 40 1.78 3.30 9.34
N LYS A 41 2.00 2.13 9.92
CA LYS A 41 2.11 0.87 9.18
C LYS A 41 0.71 0.37 8.83
N ILE A 42 0.53 -0.21 7.65
CA ILE A 42 -0.73 -0.88 7.29
C ILE A 42 -1.04 -2.05 8.24
N SER A 43 -0.01 -2.64 8.87
CA SER A 43 -0.20 -3.70 9.86
C SER A 43 -0.88 -3.24 11.16
N SER A 44 -0.94 -1.94 11.43
CA SER A 44 -1.77 -1.38 12.51
C SER A 44 -3.27 -1.52 12.23
N TYR A 45 -3.66 -1.69 10.97
CA TYR A 45 -5.04 -1.89 10.54
C TYR A 45 -5.36 -3.37 10.32
N ASP A 46 -4.37 -4.17 9.90
CA ASP A 46 -4.52 -5.61 9.76
C ASP A 46 -3.20 -6.36 10.03
N LYS A 47 -3.19 -7.19 11.09
CA LYS A 47 -2.02 -7.96 11.52
C LYS A 47 -1.48 -8.92 10.45
N TYR A 48 -2.28 -9.29 9.44
CA TYR A 48 -1.85 -10.08 8.29
C TYR A 48 -0.59 -9.53 7.64
N PHE A 49 -0.42 -8.19 7.65
CA PHE A 49 0.71 -7.54 7.00
C PHE A 49 2.03 -7.59 7.78
N ASN A 50 2.05 -8.06 9.03
CA ASN A 50 3.27 -8.15 9.83
C ASN A 50 4.35 -9.06 9.21
N LYS A 51 3.96 -10.01 8.37
CA LYS A 51 4.87 -10.92 7.65
C LYS A 51 5.43 -10.34 6.34
N TYR A 52 4.97 -9.16 5.92
CA TYR A 52 5.41 -8.52 4.68
C TYR A 52 6.16 -7.22 4.97
N LYS A 53 7.24 -6.98 4.24
CA LYS A 53 7.96 -5.70 4.28
C LYS A 53 7.27 -4.70 3.34
N LEU A 54 6.29 -3.98 3.87
CA LEU A 54 5.52 -2.95 3.15
C LEU A 54 5.97 -1.54 3.56
N PRO A 55 5.83 -0.53 2.68
CA PRO A 55 6.13 0.85 3.03
C PRO A 55 5.14 1.37 4.09
N ASN A 56 5.55 2.40 4.83
CA ASN A 56 4.62 3.16 5.67
C ASN A 56 3.61 3.90 4.79
N ILE A 57 2.44 4.19 5.36
CA ILE A 57 1.39 4.92 4.66
C ILE A 57 1.82 6.37 4.49
N VAL A 58 1.69 6.91 3.28
CA VAL A 58 2.00 8.29 2.94
C VAL A 58 0.75 9.04 2.48
N LYS A 59 0.77 10.37 2.51
CA LYS A 59 -0.29 11.15 1.87
C LYS A 59 -0.13 11.02 0.35
N PHE A 60 -1.24 10.93 -0.37
CA PHE A 60 -1.19 10.90 -1.82
C PHE A 60 -0.63 12.24 -2.35
N ASN A 61 0.30 12.14 -3.30
CA ASN A 61 0.81 13.26 -4.09
C ASN A 61 0.90 12.79 -5.55
N LYS A 62 0.49 13.64 -6.49
CA LYS A 62 0.53 13.36 -7.94
C LYS A 62 1.94 13.00 -8.41
N GLU A 63 2.99 13.54 -7.80
CA GLU A 63 4.39 13.22 -8.13
C GLU A 63 4.74 11.74 -7.91
N LEU A 64 4.04 11.05 -7.00
CA LEU A 64 4.25 9.62 -6.77
C LEU A 64 3.93 8.79 -8.02
N LEU A 65 3.00 9.27 -8.86
CA LEU A 65 2.60 8.62 -10.11
C LEU A 65 3.77 8.51 -11.11
N ASN A 66 4.75 9.41 -11.05
CA ASN A 66 5.91 9.40 -11.95
C ASN A 66 6.84 8.19 -11.75
N SER A 67 6.61 7.41 -10.69
CA SER A 67 7.51 6.34 -10.28
C SER A 67 6.79 4.99 -10.11
N VAL A 68 5.58 4.89 -10.62
CA VAL A 68 4.74 3.68 -10.67
C VAL A 68 4.26 3.43 -12.09
N ASP A 69 3.80 2.20 -12.35
CA ASP A 69 3.35 1.73 -13.67
C ASP A 69 1.82 1.84 -13.82
#